data_AF-A0A645H869-F1
#
_entry.id   AF-A0A645H869-F1
#
_cell.length_a   1.000
_cell.length_b   1.000
_cell.length_c   1.000
_cell.angle_alpha   90.00
_cell.angle_beta   90.00
_cell.angle_gamma   90.00
#
_symmetry.space_group_name_H-M   'P 1'
#
loop_
_entity.id
_entity.type
_entity.pdbx_description
1 polymer ?
#
loop_
_entity_poly.entity_id
_entity_poly.type
_entity_poly.pdbx_seq_one_letter_code
_entity_poly.pdbx_strand_id
1 'polypeptide(L)'
;MSQVKRVIRTNYSNPPIHGGAVVAAVLNSPELRQQWEDELAGMRDRIRAMRTSLVEQLKAEGVAQDFSFVIKQRGMFSYTGLSAAQVETLKTQYGIYAVSTGRICLAALNSKNIGYVAKAIAAVVKG
;
A
#
# COMPACT_ATOMS: atom_id res chain seq x y z
N MET A 1 -17.28 -8.52 -35.93
CA MET A 1 -17.15 -8.12 -34.50
C MET A 1 -15.85 -8.72 -33.96
N SER A 2 -15.00 -7.96 -33.25
CA SER A 2 -13.73 -8.51 -32.72
C SER A 2 -13.99 -9.60 -31.66
N GLN A 3 -13.03 -10.50 -31.45
CA GLN A 3 -13.17 -11.57 -30.45
C GLN A 3 -13.45 -11.01 -29.05
N VAL A 4 -12.78 -9.91 -28.68
CA VAL A 4 -13.03 -9.18 -27.43
C VAL A 4 -14.49 -8.70 -27.33
N LYS A 5 -15.05 -8.09 -28.40
CA LYS A 5 -16.46 -7.64 -28.39
C LYS A 5 -17.45 -8.80 -28.22
N ARG A 6 -17.16 -9.99 -28.77
CA ARG A 6 -17.98 -11.20 -28.57
C ARG A 6 -18.00 -11.63 -27.11
N VAL A 7 -16.82 -11.72 -26.47
CA VAL A 7 -16.70 -12.06 -25.05
C VAL A 7 -17.43 -11.06 -24.16
N ILE A 8 -17.24 -9.76 -24.40
CA ILE A 8 -17.92 -8.70 -23.63
C ILE A 8 -19.44 -8.85 -23.70
N ARG A 9 -19.97 -9.01 -24.92
CA ARG A 9 -21.41 -9.07 -25.15
C ARG A 9 -22.06 -10.26 -24.43
N THR A 10 -21.40 -11.41 -24.41
CA THR A 10 -21.93 -12.63 -23.79
C THR A 10 -21.74 -12.69 -22.28
N ASN A 11 -20.82 -11.90 -21.71
CA ASN A 11 -20.56 -11.91 -20.25
C ASN A 11 -21.33 -10.82 -19.51
N TYR A 12 -21.31 -9.59 -20.02
CA TYR A 12 -21.87 -8.44 -19.30
C TYR A 12 -22.50 -7.39 -20.22
N SER A 13 -22.72 -7.73 -21.50
CA SER A 13 -23.31 -6.86 -22.53
C SER A 13 -22.46 -5.64 -22.89
N ASN A 14 -22.35 -4.66 -21.99
CA ASN A 14 -21.56 -3.44 -22.17
C ASN A 14 -20.89 -3.04 -20.84
N PRO A 15 -19.67 -2.48 -20.87
CA PRO A 15 -18.98 -2.03 -19.66
C PRO A 15 -19.64 -0.78 -19.04
N PRO A 16 -19.45 -0.53 -17.72
CA PRO A 16 -19.88 0.71 -17.07
C PRO A 16 -19.22 1.95 -17.71
N ILE A 17 -20.04 2.96 -18.03
CA ILE A 17 -19.57 4.15 -18.78
C ILE A 17 -18.86 5.19 -17.90
N HIS A 18 -19.33 5.39 -16.67
CA HIS A 18 -18.97 6.58 -15.89
C HIS A 18 -17.47 6.65 -15.57
N GLY A 19 -16.87 5.56 -15.08
CA GLY A 19 -15.43 5.53 -14.77
C GLY A 19 -14.56 5.75 -16.02
N GLY A 20 -14.94 5.17 -17.16
CA GLY A 20 -14.28 5.41 -18.44
C GLY A 20 -14.37 6.87 -18.88
N ALA A 21 -15.54 7.49 -18.70
CA ALA A 21 -15.73 8.90 -19.03
C ALA A 21 -14.89 9.84 -18.14
N VAL A 22 -14.78 9.57 -16.83
CA VAL A 22 -13.92 10.35 -15.93
C VAL A 22 -12.45 10.25 -16.33
N VAL A 23 -11.95 9.04 -16.57
CA VAL A 23 -10.56 8.84 -17.03
C VAL A 23 -10.32 9.54 -18.36
N ALA A 24 -11.25 9.43 -19.31
CA ALA A 24 -11.14 10.12 -20.59
C ALA A 24 -11.13 11.65 -20.44
N ALA A 25 -11.96 12.21 -19.55
CA ALA A 25 -11.98 13.65 -19.28
C ALA A 25 -10.65 14.14 -18.70
N VAL A 26 -10.09 13.42 -17.73
CA VAL A 26 -8.79 13.77 -17.10
C VAL A 26 -7.65 13.65 -18.11
N LEU A 27 -7.55 12.54 -18.84
CA LEU A 27 -6.39 12.26 -19.69
C LEU A 27 -6.37 13.05 -21.00
N ASN A 28 -7.52 13.55 -21.47
CA ASN A 28 -7.63 14.33 -22.72
C ASN A 28 -7.54 15.85 -22.51
N SER A 29 -7.58 16.35 -21.26
CA SER A 29 -7.25 17.75 -20.95
C SER A 29 -5.80 17.84 -20.46
N PRO A 30 -4.92 18.61 -21.13
CA PRO A 30 -3.55 18.81 -20.67
C PRO A 30 -3.47 19.31 -19.22
N GLU A 31 -4.36 20.21 -18.83
CA GLU A 31 -4.41 20.81 -17.50
C GLU A 31 -4.81 19.78 -16.43
N LEU A 32 -5.90 19.02 -16.66
CA LEU A 32 -6.37 18.01 -15.72
C LEU A 32 -5.39 16.83 -15.62
N ARG A 33 -4.75 16.47 -16.73
CA ARG A 33 -3.72 15.44 -16.75
C ARG A 33 -2.53 15.85 -15.88
N GLN A 34 -2.05 17.08 -16.02
CA GLN A 34 -0.93 17.58 -15.22
C GLN A 34 -1.28 17.54 -13.73
N GLN A 35 -2.46 18.05 -13.37
CA GLN A 35 -2.94 17.99 -11.98
C GLN A 35 -2.97 16.56 -11.44
N TRP A 36 -3.52 15.61 -12.21
CA TRP A 36 -3.57 14.20 -11.81
C TRP A 36 -2.17 13.58 -11.64
N GLU A 37 -1.24 13.88 -12.55
CA GLU A 37 0.15 13.39 -12.47
C GLU A 37 0.85 13.94 -11.21
N ASP A 38 0.64 15.21 -10.88
CA ASP A 38 1.20 15.86 -9.68
C ASP A 38 0.62 15.26 -8.38
N GLU A 39 -0.70 15.08 -8.31
CA GLU A 39 -1.37 14.43 -7.17
C GLU A 39 -0.89 12.99 -7.00
N LEU A 40 -0.75 12.24 -8.10
CA LEU A 40 -0.25 10.87 -8.09
C LEU A 40 1.21 10.79 -7.65
N ALA A 41 2.06 11.73 -8.10
CA ALA A 41 3.44 11.86 -7.66
C ALA A 41 3.52 12.15 -6.15
N GLY A 42 2.70 13.07 -5.64
CA GLY A 42 2.62 13.37 -4.21
C GLY A 42 2.22 12.15 -3.37
N MET A 43 1.23 11.37 -3.82
CA MET A 43 0.83 10.12 -3.17
C MET A 43 1.98 9.08 -3.16
N ARG A 44 2.68 8.92 -4.28
CA ARG A 44 3.83 8.02 -4.41
C ARG A 44 4.95 8.41 -3.45
N ASP A 45 5.28 9.69 -3.38
CA ASP A 45 6.39 10.20 -2.58
C ASP A 45 6.09 10.07 -1.09
N ARG A 46 4.83 10.29 -0.67
CA ARG A 46 4.38 10.00 0.70
C ARG A 46 4.55 8.51 1.07
N ILE A 47 4.15 7.59 0.19
CA ILE A 47 4.32 6.14 0.44
C ILE A 47 5.81 5.79 0.55
N ARG A 48 6.67 6.38 -0.29
CA ARG A 48 8.12 6.18 -0.23
C ARG A 48 8.70 6.67 1.10
N ALA A 49 8.28 7.85 1.58
CA ALA A 49 8.69 8.37 2.88
C ALA A 49 8.28 7.44 4.03
N MET A 50 7.06 6.90 4.00
CA MET A 50 6.59 5.93 5.02
C MET A 50 7.39 4.62 5.00
N ARG A 51 7.81 4.15 3.82
CA ARG A 51 8.69 2.96 3.72
C ARG A 51 10.03 3.21 4.40
N THR A 52 10.68 4.33 4.11
CA THR A 52 11.96 4.70 4.73
C THR A 52 11.81 4.86 6.23
N SER A 53 10.84 5.66 6.68
CA SER A 53 10.61 5.92 8.09
C SER A 53 10.29 4.67 8.89
N LEU A 54 9.57 3.69 8.32
CA LEU A 54 9.28 2.44 9.02
C LEU A 54 10.57 1.64 9.26
N VAL A 55 11.42 1.50 8.24
CA VAL A 55 12.68 0.75 8.36
C VAL A 55 13.65 1.43 9.32
N GLU A 56 13.74 2.76 9.27
CA GLU A 56 14.58 3.53 10.20
C GLU A 56 14.13 3.35 11.65
N GLN A 57 12.82 3.41 11.90
CA GLN A 57 12.30 3.23 13.25
C GLN A 57 12.44 1.79 13.74
N LEU A 58 12.23 0.79 12.90
CA LEU A 58 12.50 -0.62 13.28
C LEU A 58 13.98 -0.82 13.65
N LYS A 59 14.90 -0.20 12.92
CA LYS A 59 16.33 -0.22 13.27
C LYS A 59 16.61 0.51 14.59
N ALA A 60 16.01 1.67 14.81
CA ALA A 60 16.16 2.43 16.05
C ALA A 60 15.60 1.68 17.27
N GLU A 61 14.52 0.91 17.08
CA GLU A 61 13.98 0.00 18.08
C GLU A 61 14.86 -1.24 18.27
N GLY A 62 15.98 -1.40 17.55
CA GLY A 62 16.94 -2.49 17.74
C GLY A 62 16.49 -3.84 17.18
N VAL A 63 15.68 -3.86 16.11
CA VAL A 63 15.31 -5.10 15.42
C VAL A 63 16.49 -5.62 14.60
N ALA A 64 16.90 -6.86 14.85
CA ALA A 64 18.05 -7.49 14.17
C ALA A 64 17.74 -7.98 12.75
N GLN A 65 16.47 -8.33 12.48
CA GLN A 65 16.02 -8.75 11.15
C GLN A 65 16.16 -7.60 10.14
N ASP A 66 16.64 -7.89 8.93
CA ASP A 66 16.75 -6.90 7.87
C ASP A 66 15.40 -6.58 7.22
N PHE A 67 14.92 -5.35 7.38
CA PHE A 67 13.73 -4.81 6.71
C PHE A 67 14.05 -3.94 5.49
N SER A 68 15.30 -3.91 5.00
CA SER A 68 15.72 -3.07 3.85
C SER A 68 14.91 -3.34 2.58
N PHE A 69 14.36 -4.55 2.42
CA PHE A 69 13.49 -4.91 1.30
C PHE A 69 12.22 -4.04 1.24
N VAL A 70 11.72 -3.51 2.36
CA VAL A 70 10.54 -2.63 2.40
C VAL A 70 10.78 -1.36 1.61
N ILE A 71 12.00 -0.82 1.61
CA ILE A 71 12.39 0.37 0.83
C ILE A 71 12.55 0.04 -0.66
N LYS A 72 13.06 -1.16 -0.97
CA LYS A 72 13.31 -1.61 -2.35
C LYS A 72 12.01 -1.94 -3.09
N GLN A 73 11.03 -2.50 -2.39
CA GLN A 73 9.71 -2.81 -2.93
C GLN A 73 8.97 -1.56 -3.43
N ARG A 74 8.05 -1.78 -4.37
CA ARG A 74 7.23 -0.72 -5.00
C ARG A 74 5.75 -1.04 -4.85
N GLY A 75 4.93 0.00 -4.97
CA GLY A 75 3.48 -0.09 -4.79
C GLY A 75 3.03 0.25 -3.36
N MET A 76 1.77 -0.03 -3.07
CA MET A 76 1.11 0.37 -1.82
C MET A 76 1.36 -0.59 -0.65
N PHE A 77 1.75 -1.84 -0.95
CA PHE A 77 1.84 -2.90 0.04
C PHE A 77 3.28 -3.38 0.23
N SER A 78 3.55 -4.00 1.37
CA SER A 78 4.81 -4.69 1.65
C SER A 78 4.51 -5.99 2.36
N TYR A 79 5.24 -7.05 2.02
CA TYR A 79 5.24 -8.28 2.80
C TYR A 79 6.33 -8.16 3.87
N THR A 80 5.96 -8.09 5.14
CA THR A 80 6.88 -7.85 6.26
C THR A 80 7.68 -9.08 6.67
N GLY A 81 7.24 -10.27 6.25
CA GLY A 81 7.76 -11.54 6.76
C GLY A 81 7.23 -11.93 8.13
N LEU A 82 6.29 -11.17 8.70
CA LEU A 82 5.62 -11.55 9.95
C LEU A 82 4.78 -12.81 9.75
N SER A 83 4.84 -13.71 10.74
CA SER A 83 3.99 -14.90 10.79
C SER A 83 2.55 -14.54 11.11
N ALA A 84 1.61 -15.46 10.82
CA ALA A 84 0.21 -15.28 11.18
C ALA A 84 0.01 -15.07 12.70
N ALA A 85 0.82 -15.73 13.53
CA ALA A 85 0.77 -15.57 14.98
C ALA A 85 1.20 -14.15 15.39
N GLN A 86 2.29 -13.63 14.83
CA GLN A 86 2.74 -12.26 15.09
C GLN A 86 1.70 -11.23 14.62
N VAL A 87 1.07 -11.46 13.47
CA VAL A 87 -0.03 -10.61 12.98
C VAL A 87 -1.23 -10.64 13.94
N GLU A 88 -1.59 -11.80 14.49
CA GLU A 88 -2.69 -11.88 15.46
C GLU A 88 -2.33 -11.19 16.78
N THR A 89 -1.07 -11.25 17.22
CA THR A 89 -0.59 -10.48 18.38
C THR A 89 -0.68 -8.97 18.12
N LEU A 90 -0.26 -8.51 16.94
CA LEU A 90 -0.41 -7.10 16.53
C LEU A 90 -1.87 -6.64 16.60
N LYS A 91 -2.81 -7.49 16.16
CA LYS A 91 -4.23 -7.20 16.21
C LYS A 91 -4.78 -7.17 17.63
N THR A 92 -4.51 -8.22 18.43
CA THR A 92 -5.15 -8.41 19.74
C THR A 92 -4.56 -7.56 20.85
N GLN A 93 -3.24 -7.29 20.81
CA GLN A 93 -2.55 -6.53 21.86
C GLN A 93 -2.29 -5.07 21.48
N TYR A 94 -2.19 -4.76 20.18
CA TYR A 94 -1.83 -3.42 19.69
C TYR A 94 -2.91 -2.79 18.80
N GLY A 95 -4.00 -3.49 18.48
CA GLY A 95 -5.05 -2.95 17.59
C GLY A 95 -4.56 -2.65 16.16
N ILE A 96 -3.47 -3.30 15.73
CA ILE A 96 -2.89 -3.11 14.39
C ILE A 96 -3.35 -4.27 13.49
N TYR A 97 -4.12 -3.94 12.46
CA TYR A 97 -4.71 -4.92 11.55
C TYR A 97 -3.87 -5.06 10.28
N ALA A 98 -3.50 -6.29 9.94
CA ALA A 98 -2.80 -6.66 8.72
C ALA A 98 -3.37 -7.97 8.14
N VAL A 99 -3.02 -8.29 6.89
CA VAL A 99 -3.36 -9.61 6.34
C VAL A 99 -2.49 -10.66 7.04
N SER A 100 -3.05 -11.82 7.39
CA SER A 100 -2.34 -12.91 8.08
C SER A 100 -1.09 -13.42 7.36
N THR A 101 -0.92 -13.10 6.08
CA THR A 101 0.30 -13.34 5.28
C THR A 101 1.43 -12.36 5.55
N GLY A 102 1.27 -11.46 6.53
CA GLY A 102 2.23 -10.38 6.82
C GLY A 102 2.19 -9.24 5.81
N ARG A 103 1.17 -9.17 4.93
CA ARG A 103 1.02 -8.05 3.99
C ARG A 103 0.41 -6.84 4.69
N ILE A 104 1.15 -5.73 4.72
CA ILE A 104 0.72 -4.44 5.29
C ILE A 104 0.47 -3.37 4.20
N CYS A 105 -0.39 -2.41 4.49
CA CYS A 105 -0.66 -1.24 3.64
C CYS A 105 0.19 -0.04 4.10
N LEU A 106 1.21 0.34 3.33
CA LEU A 106 2.12 1.44 3.67
C LEU A 106 1.41 2.79 3.56
N ALA A 107 0.36 2.89 2.74
CA ALA A 107 -0.43 4.10 2.61
C ALA A 107 -1.22 4.44 3.89
N ALA A 108 -1.49 3.46 4.76
CA ALA A 108 -2.17 3.69 6.04
C ALA A 108 -1.24 4.27 7.13
N LEU A 109 0.08 4.22 6.91
CA LEU A 109 1.04 4.84 7.81
C LEU A 109 1.10 6.36 7.59
N ASN A 110 1.35 7.07 8.68
CA ASN A 110 1.53 8.52 8.72
C ASN A 110 2.42 8.91 9.91
N SER A 111 2.81 10.18 9.96
CA SER A 111 3.69 10.71 11.02
C SER A 111 3.13 10.55 12.44
N LYS A 112 1.82 10.40 12.61
CA LYS A 112 1.18 10.27 13.92
C LYS A 112 1.15 8.83 14.44
N ASN A 113 1.21 7.83 13.55
CA ASN A 113 1.07 6.41 13.95
C ASN A 113 2.33 5.56 13.72
N ILE A 114 3.27 5.99 12.87
CA ILE A 114 4.39 5.15 12.46
C ILE A 114 5.28 4.71 13.64
N GLY A 115 5.48 5.58 14.64
CA GLY A 115 6.22 5.25 15.86
C GLY A 115 5.57 4.14 16.68
N TYR A 116 4.25 4.19 16.83
CA TYR A 116 3.50 3.15 17.52
C TYR A 116 3.57 1.82 16.76
N VAL A 117 3.40 1.87 15.43
CA VAL A 117 3.44 0.67 14.59
C VAL A 117 4.83 0.03 14.59
N ALA A 118 5.90 0.82 14.47
CA ALA A 118 7.27 0.32 14.49
C ALA A 118 7.59 -0.36 15.83
N LYS A 119 7.20 0.24 16.96
CA LYS A 119 7.36 -0.34 18.30
C LYS A 119 6.61 -1.67 18.45
N ALA A 120 5.37 -1.72 18.00
CA ALA A 120 4.56 -2.94 18.05
C ALA A 120 5.17 -4.07 17.20
N ILE A 121 5.62 -3.76 15.97
CA ILE A 121 6.32 -4.73 15.12
C ILE A 121 7.61 -5.20 15.78
N ALA A 122 8.40 -4.28 16.36
CA ALA A 122 9.63 -4.64 17.06
C ALA A 122 9.36 -5.58 18.25
N ALA A 123 8.30 -5.32 19.02
CA ALA A 123 7.93 -6.16 20.16
C ALA A 123 7.58 -7.60 19.74
N VAL A 124 6.81 -7.78 18.66
CA VAL A 124 6.40 -9.12 18.19
C VAL A 124 7.49 -9.86 17.39
N VAL A 125 8.52 -9.16 16.92
CA VAL A 125 9.66 -9.78 16.22
C VAL A 125 10.77 -10.19 17.18
N LYS A 126 10.92 -9.49 18.31
CA LYS A 126 11.92 -9.79 19.34
C LYS A 126 11.46 -10.83 20.36
N GLY A 127 10.15 -10.91 20.62
CA GLY A 127 9.54 -11.96 21.42
C GLY A 127 9.39 -13.24 20.62
#